data_AF-A0A2X0LZV5-F1
#
_entry.id   AF-A0A2X0LZV5-F1
#
_cell.length_a   1.000
_cell.length_b   1.000
_cell.length_c   1.000
_cell.angle_alpha   90.00
_cell.angle_beta   90.00
_cell.angle_gamma   90.00
#
_symmetry.space_group_name_H-M   'P 1'
#
loop_
_entity.id
_entity.type
_entity.pdbx_description
1 polymer ?
#
loop_
_entity_poly.entity_id
_entity_poly.type
_entity_poly.pdbx_seq_one_letter_code
_entity_poly.pdbx_strand_id
1 'polypeptide(L)' 'MVHRQLALIEIIANDRLGQKVRVKCDSEDTVGDLKKLIAAQTGTKAEKIVLKKCITLADYEINDGMSLEMQ' A
#
# COMPACT_ATOMS: atom_id res chain seq x y z
N MET A 1 20.35 -20.15 8.14
CA MET A 1 19.18 -19.37 8.59
C MET A 1 19.30 -18.00 7.96
N VAL A 2 18.62 -17.76 6.85
CA VAL A 2 18.64 -16.44 6.18
C VAL A 2 17.65 -15.58 6.95
N HIS A 3 18.15 -14.56 7.66
CA HIS A 3 17.29 -13.54 8.25
C HIS A 3 16.55 -12.86 7.08
N ARG A 4 15.26 -13.18 6.92
CA ARG A 4 14.38 -12.46 6.00
C ARG A 4 14.26 -11.05 6.58
N GLN A 5 14.81 -10.06 5.86
CA GLN A 5 14.69 -8.68 6.27
C GLN A 5 13.23 -8.29 6.06
N LEU A 6 12.48 -8.15 7.16
CA LEU A 6 11.20 -7.45 7.21
C LEU A 6 11.48 -6.02 6.75
N ALA A 7 11.34 -5.79 5.45
CA ALA A 7 11.67 -4.52 4.82
C ALA A 7 10.47 -3.60 5.01
N LEU A 8 10.56 -2.73 6.01
CA LEU A 8 9.63 -1.62 6.16
C LEU A 8 9.77 -0.70 4.94
N ILE A 9 8.73 -0.63 4.12
CA ILE A 9 8.66 0.19 2.91
C ILE A 9 7.77 1.41 3.14
N GLU A 10 7.99 2.47 2.36
CA GLU A 10 7.13 3.66 2.33
C GLU A 10 6.49 3.76 0.94
N ILE A 11 5.16 3.74 0.89
CA ILE A 11 4.38 3.89 -0.35
C ILE A 11 3.57 5.19 -0.32
N ILE A 12 3.22 5.71 -1.51
CA ILE A 12 2.37 6.90 -1.64
C ILE A 12 0.99 6.48 -2.14
N ALA A 13 -0.05 6.70 -1.34
CA ALA A 13 -1.43 6.50 -1.74
C ALA A 13 -2.05 7.84 -2.18
N ASN A 14 -2.56 7.87 -3.42
CA ASN A 14 -3.20 9.05 -4.01
C ASN A 14 -4.70 8.80 -4.21
N ASP A 15 -5.54 9.73 -3.78
CA ASP A 15 -6.98 9.66 -4.06
C ASP A 15 -7.35 10.40 -5.37
N ARG A 16 -8.62 10.27 -5.77
CA ARG A 16 -9.15 10.89 -7.00
C ARG A 16 -9.31 12.41 -6.91
N LEU A 17 -9.18 12.99 -5.71
CA LEU A 17 -9.22 14.43 -5.47
C LEU A 17 -7.80 15.04 -5.45
N GLY A 18 -6.77 14.22 -5.62
CA GLY A 18 -5.36 14.63 -5.64
C GLY A 18 -4.71 14.66 -4.26
N GLN A 19 -5.37 14.18 -3.21
CA GLN A 19 -4.75 14.02 -1.89
C GLN A 19 -3.71 12.90 -1.95
N LYS A 20 -2.52 13.16 -1.41
CA LYS A 20 -1.41 12.20 -1.33
C LYS A 20 -1.07 11.92 0.12
N VAL A 21 -1.03 10.66 0.52
CA VAL A 21 -0.56 10.24 1.85
C VAL A 21 0.57 9.24 1.72
N ARG A 22 1.58 9.38 2.59
CA ARG A 22 2.69 8.41 2.69
C ARG A 22 2.34 7.38 3.76
N VAL A 23 2.48 6.11 3.43
CA VAL A 23 2.15 5.01 4.33
C VAL A 23 3.36 4.13 4.48
N LYS A 24 3.80 3.92 5.72
CA LYS A 24 4.82 2.93 6.05
C LYS A 24 4.15 1.60 6.34
N CYS A 25 4.59 0.55 5.67
CA CYS A 25 4.05 -0.80 5.81
C CYS A 25 5.16 -1.84 5.67
N ASP A 26 4.90 -3.06 6.09
CA ASP A 26 5.81 -4.17 5.86
C ASP A 26 5.62 -4.73 4.44
N SER A 27 6.70 -5.19 3.82
CA SER A 27 6.65 -5.87 2.51
C SER A 27 5.77 -7.14 2.49
N GLU A 28 5.52 -7.76 3.65
CA GLU A 28 4.67 -8.94 3.82
C GLU A 28 3.22 -8.59 4.20
N ASP A 29 2.88 -7.31 4.43
CA ASP A 29 1.51 -6.88 4.73
C ASP A 29 0.56 -7.23 3.59
N THR A 30 -0.64 -7.68 3.93
CA THR A 30 -1.66 -7.93 2.92
C THR A 30 -2.22 -6.62 2.37
N VAL A 31 -2.84 -6.68 1.19
CA VAL A 31 -3.62 -5.55 0.65
C VAL A 31 -4.70 -5.10 1.64
N GLY A 32 -5.27 -6.02 2.42
CA GLY A 32 -6.25 -5.70 3.45
C GLY A 32 -5.66 -4.85 4.58
N ASP A 33 -4.44 -5.15 5.01
CA ASP A 33 -3.75 -4.42 6.07
C ASP A 33 -3.29 -3.05 5.57
N LEU A 34 -2.77 -2.98 4.34
CA LEU A 34 -2.45 -1.70 3.70
C LEU A 34 -3.68 -0.77 3.61
N LYS A 35 -4.86 -1.30 3.27
CA LYS A 35 -6.11 -0.52 3.27
C LYS A 35 -6.46 0.02 4.65
N LYS A 36 -6.23 -0.75 5.72
CA LYS A 36 -6.46 -0.28 7.09
C LYS A 36 -5.50 0.85 7.47
N LEU A 37 -4.24 0.75 7.07
CA LEU A 37 -3.24 1.80 7.32
C LEU A 37 -3.58 3.11 6.59
N ILE A 38 -3.99 3.04 5.33
CA ILE A 38 -4.47 4.21 4.57
C ILE A 38 -5.73 4.79 5.21
N ALA A 39 -6.68 3.92 5.62
CA ALA A 39 -7.92 4.32 6.27
C ALA A 39 -7.69 5.10 7.58
N ALA A 40 -6.72 4.65 8.39
CA ALA A 40 -6.36 5.30 9.64
C ALA A 40 -5.83 6.73 9.44
N GLN A 41 -5.13 7.00 8.32
CA GLN A 41 -4.56 8.31 8.03
C GLN A 41 -5.53 9.25 7.30
N THR A 42 -6.36 8.72 6.40
CA THR A 42 -7.25 9.52 5.54
C THR A 42 -8.66 9.70 6.11
N GLY A 43 -9.04 8.90 7.11
CA GLY A 43 -10.42 8.85 7.62
C GLY A 43 -11.41 8.15 6.65
N THR A 44 -10.93 7.62 5.52
CA THR A 44 -11.75 6.86 4.58
C THR A 44 -11.90 5.42 5.05
N LYS A 45 -13.11 4.87 5.06
CA LYS A 45 -13.33 3.45 5.42
C LYS A 45 -12.54 2.53 4.49
N ALA A 46 -11.82 1.55 5.05
CA ALA A 46 -10.98 0.62 4.29
C ALA A 46 -11.74 -0.11 3.17
N GLU A 47 -13.03 -0.39 3.37
CA GLU A 47 -13.93 -1.04 2.40
C GLU A 47 -14.17 -0.19 1.14
N LYS A 48 -14.05 1.14 1.26
CA LYS A 48 -14.18 2.09 0.14
C LYS A 48 -12.88 2.28 -0.64
N ILE A 49 -11.76 1.83 -0.10
CA ILE A 49 -10.46 1.92 -0.77
C ILE A 49 -10.37 0.75 -1.75
N VAL A 50 -10.43 1.06 -3.05
CA VAL A 50 -10.30 0.08 -4.12
C VAL A 50 -8.86 0.10 -4.62
N LEU A 51 -8.17 -1.02 -4.42
CA LEU A 51 -6.85 -1.30 -4.99
C LEU A 51 -7.05 -2.42 -6.02
N LYS A 52 -6.30 -2.39 -7.13
CA LYS A 52 -6.34 -3.46 -8.13
C LYS A 52 -5.97 -4.80 -7.45
N LYS A 53 -6.70 -5.86 -7.79
CA LYS A 53 -6.70 -7.12 -7.03
C LYS A 53 -5.40 -7.91 -7.26
N CYS A 54 -4.58 -8.06 -6.21
CA CYS A 54 -3.30 -8.80 -6.18
C CYS A 54 -3.12 -9.49 -4.81
N ILE A 55 -2.34 -10.57 -4.76
CA ILE A 55 -2.10 -11.32 -3.51
C ILE A 55 -0.93 -10.69 -2.73
N THR A 56 0.16 -10.31 -3.39
CA THR A 56 1.29 -9.55 -2.80
C THR A 56 1.76 -8.42 -3.73
N LEU A 57 2.52 -7.46 -3.20
CA LEU A 57 3.14 -6.38 -4.01
C LEU A 57 4.27 -6.91 -4.91
N ALA A 58 4.92 -7.99 -4.50
CA ALA A 58 5.97 -8.67 -5.28
C ALA A 58 5.41 -9.30 -6.56
N ASP A 59 4.19 -9.84 -6.54
CA ASP A 59 3.49 -10.35 -7.74
C ASP A 59 3.22 -9.27 -8.79
N TYR A 60 3.33 -7.99 -8.42
CA TYR A 60 3.12 -6.86 -9.32
C TYR A 60 4.40 -6.19 -9.79
N GLU A 61 5.56 -6.73 -9.37
CA GLU A 61 6.86 -6.14 -9.64
C GLU A 61 6.92 -4.64 -9.27
N ILE A 62 6.18 -4.25 -8.23
CA ILE A 62 6.21 -2.88 -7.70
C ILE A 62 7.50 -2.74 -6.91
N ASN A 63 8.38 -1.90 -7.44
CA ASN A 63 9.69 -1.62 -6.88
C ASN A 63 9.72 -0.24 -6.21
N ASP A 64 10.74 -0.01 -5.38
CA ASP A 64 10.98 1.29 -4.75
C ASP A 64 10.97 2.42 -5.80
N GLY A 65 10.20 3.48 -5.51
CA GLY A 65 10.07 4.64 -6.39
C GLY A 65 9.01 4.54 -7.50
N MET A 66 8.24 3.45 -7.61
CA MET A 66 7.17 3.35 -8.62
C MET A 66 5.93 4.18 -8.27
N SER A 67 5.35 4.82 -9.28
CA SER A 67 4.08 5.53 -9.19
C SER A 67 2.94 4.69 -9.76
N LEU A 68 1.89 4.48 -8.95
CA LEU A 68 0.68 3.75 -9.36
C LEU A 68 -0.52 4.70 -9.42
N GLU A 69 -1.36 4.50 -10.43
CA GLU A 69 -2.59 5.26 -10.63
C GLU A 69 -3.79 4.47 -10.10
N MET A 70 -4.62 5.10 -9.27
CA MET A 70 -5.78 4.45 -8.65
C MET A 70 -7.06 4.89 -9.37
N GLN A 71 -7.85 3.92 -9.83
CA GLN A 71 -9.12 4.16 -10.52
C GLN A 71 -10.35 4.11 -9.63
#